data_AF-A0A010SNM6-F1
#
_entry.id   AF-A0A010SNM6-F1
#
_cell.length_a   1.000
_cell.length_b   1.000
_cell.length_c   1.000
_cell.angle_alpha   90.00
_cell.angle_beta   90.00
_cell.angle_gamma   90.00
#
_symmetry.space_group_name_H-M   'P 1'
#
loop_
_entity.id
_entity.type
_entity.pdbx_description
1 polymer ?
#
loop_
_entity_poly.entity_id
_entity_poly.type
_entity_poly.pdbx_seq_one_letter_code
_entity_poly.pdbx_strand_id
1 'polypeptide(L)'
;MKTLIVDHSWTKIIERDESAKVVLTAKIEQIEEIEAAIRAVEGEEAARNALNDGLIKHALARCLENLQGSASVTEQDFWICYEFATAAAKNAERIIDEELSHVGS
;
A
#
# COMPACT_ATOMS: atom_id res chain seq x y z
N MET A 1 -10.66 -9.46 -9.14
CA MET A 1 -10.73 -8.02 -8.78
C MET A 1 -9.64 -7.30 -9.54
N LYS A 2 -9.96 -6.30 -10.39
CA LYS A 2 -8.92 -5.52 -11.08
C LYS A 2 -8.49 -4.39 -10.15
N THR A 3 -7.36 -4.56 -9.48
CA THR A 3 -6.98 -3.69 -8.37
C THR A 3 -5.88 -2.75 -8.80
N LEU A 4 -6.19 -1.46 -8.86
CA LEU A 4 -5.15 -0.44 -9.05
C LEU A 4 -4.80 0.16 -7.69
N ILE A 5 -3.77 -0.41 -7.06
CA ILE A 5 -3.13 0.10 -5.84
C ILE A 5 -2.31 1.35 -6.21
N VAL A 6 -1.47 1.27 -7.25
CA VAL A 6 -0.63 2.37 -7.74
C VAL A 6 -1.33 3.07 -8.90
N ASP A 7 -2.16 4.06 -8.56
CA ASP A 7 -2.88 4.90 -9.51
C ASP A 7 -2.26 6.30 -9.67
N HIS A 8 -2.92 7.17 -10.44
CA HIS A 8 -2.46 8.54 -10.65
C HIS A 8 -2.28 9.32 -9.33
N SER A 9 -3.07 9.00 -8.30
CA SER A 9 -3.01 9.70 -7.01
C SER A 9 -1.74 9.35 -6.27
N TRP A 10 -1.13 8.19 -6.52
CA TRP A 10 0.15 7.79 -5.95
C TRP A 10 1.25 8.82 -6.22
N THR A 11 1.20 9.49 -7.38
CA THR A 11 2.14 10.56 -7.74
C THR A 11 2.05 11.80 -6.84
N LYS A 12 1.00 11.92 -6.02
CA LYS A 12 0.86 12.98 -5.03
C LYS A 12 1.66 12.73 -3.76
N ILE A 13 2.04 11.49 -3.48
CA ILE A 13 2.81 11.16 -2.28
C ILE A 13 4.16 11.88 -2.27
N ILE A 14 4.82 12.03 -3.42
CA ILE A 14 6.11 12.72 -3.54
C ILE A 14 6.01 14.24 -3.35
N GLU A 15 4.81 14.82 -3.41
CA GLU A 15 4.59 16.26 -3.17
C GLU A 15 4.79 16.62 -1.68
N ARG A 16 4.68 15.63 -0.79
CA ARG A 16 5.00 15.74 0.65
C ARG A 16 4.28 16.88 1.38
N ASP A 17 3.07 17.20 0.93
CA ASP A 17 2.20 18.22 1.50
C ASP A 17 0.92 17.59 2.09
N GLU A 18 -0.11 18.40 2.33
CA GLU A 18 -1.40 17.91 2.82
C GLU A 18 -2.08 16.93 1.85
N SER A 19 -1.88 17.09 0.53
CA SER A 19 -2.43 16.15 -0.45
C SER A 19 -1.78 14.77 -0.33
N ALA A 20 -0.46 14.74 -0.05
CA ALA A 20 0.27 13.50 0.18
C ALA A 20 -0.28 12.75 1.41
N LYS A 21 -0.63 13.45 2.50
CA LYS A 21 -1.23 12.84 3.70
C LYS A 21 -2.59 12.21 3.41
N VAL A 22 -3.43 12.90 2.65
CA VAL A 22 -4.75 12.38 2.23
C VAL A 22 -4.58 11.11 1.40
N VAL A 23 -3.68 11.13 0.41
CA VAL A 23 -3.43 9.96 -0.44
C VAL A 23 -2.85 8.80 0.36
N LEU A 24 -1.87 9.03 1.24
CA LEU A 24 -1.29 7.98 2.08
C LEU A 24 -2.36 7.30 2.94
N THR A 25 -3.25 8.08 3.55
CA THR A 25 -4.37 7.55 4.36
C THR A 25 -5.30 6.68 3.51
N ALA A 26 -5.74 7.21 2.35
CA ALA A 26 -6.63 6.47 1.44
C ALA A 26 -5.99 5.18 0.91
N LYS A 27 -4.67 5.17 0.63
CA LYS A 27 -3.96 3.98 0.15
C LYS A 27 -3.73 2.94 1.24
N ILE A 28 -3.54 3.38 2.48
CA ILE A 28 -3.52 2.47 3.65
C ILE A 28 -4.87 1.78 3.77
N GLU A 29 -5.97 2.52 3.77
CA GLU A 29 -7.34 1.97 3.86
C GLU A 29 -7.63 1.01 2.69
N GLN A 30 -7.29 1.40 1.46
CA GLN A 30 -7.47 0.55 0.28
C GLN A 30 -6.75 -0.80 0.44
N ILE A 31 -5.51 -0.80 0.93
CA ILE A 31 -4.74 -2.05 1.14
C ILE A 31 -5.40 -2.92 2.21
N GLU A 32 -5.96 -2.33 3.27
CA GLU A 32 -6.69 -3.08 4.30
C GLU A 32 -7.97 -3.72 3.76
N GLU A 33 -8.70 -3.02 2.90
CA GLU A 33 -9.89 -3.56 2.24
C GLU A 33 -9.53 -4.72 1.30
N ILE A 34 -8.47 -4.59 0.50
CA ILE A 34 -7.96 -5.65 -0.37
C ILE A 34 -7.52 -6.85 0.47
N GLU A 35 -6.80 -6.62 1.57
CA GLU A 35 -6.35 -7.67 2.48
C GLU A 35 -7.53 -8.45 3.07
N ALA A 36 -8.56 -7.75 3.55
CA ALA A 36 -9.76 -8.36 4.08
C ALA A 36 -10.52 -9.16 3.02
N ALA A 37 -10.62 -8.65 1.78
CA ALA A 37 -11.28 -9.33 0.68
C ALA A 37 -10.56 -10.63 0.28
N ILE A 38 -9.23 -10.58 0.13
CA ILE A 38 -8.44 -11.79 -0.19
C ILE A 38 -8.55 -12.79 0.95
N ARG A 39 -8.40 -12.34 2.20
CA ARG A 39 -8.48 -13.20 3.39
C ARG A 39 -9.83 -13.91 3.50
N ALA A 40 -10.92 -13.24 3.16
CA ALA A 40 -12.26 -13.81 3.22
C ALA A 40 -12.50 -14.93 2.19
N VAL A 41 -11.79 -14.90 1.05
CA VAL A 41 -12.00 -15.84 -0.06
C VAL A 41 -10.93 -16.94 -0.09
N GLU A 42 -9.68 -16.58 0.12
CA GLU A 42 -8.50 -17.45 -0.07
C GLU A 42 -7.79 -17.81 1.24
N GLY A 43 -8.14 -17.13 2.34
CA GLY A 43 -7.53 -17.32 3.65
C GLY A 43 -6.33 -16.42 3.94
N GLU A 44 -5.85 -16.50 5.18
CA GLU A 44 -4.82 -15.62 5.74
C GLU A 44 -3.47 -15.71 5.01
N GLU A 45 -3.07 -16.92 4.61
CA GLU A 45 -1.78 -17.13 3.93
C GLU A 45 -1.75 -16.47 2.54
N ALA A 46 -2.83 -16.59 1.78
CA ALA A 46 -2.95 -15.95 0.48
C ALA A 46 -2.91 -14.42 0.61
N ALA A 47 -3.62 -13.85 1.59
CA ALA A 47 -3.61 -12.40 1.83
C ALA A 47 -2.20 -11.89 2.18
N ARG A 48 -1.48 -12.59 3.06
CA ARG A 48 -0.09 -12.25 3.41
C ARG A 48 0.85 -12.36 2.22
N ASN A 49 0.76 -13.43 1.44
CA ASN A 49 1.64 -13.62 0.29
C ASN A 49 1.36 -12.57 -0.81
N ALA A 50 0.09 -12.27 -1.09
CA ALA A 50 -0.31 -11.31 -2.10
C ALA A 50 0.09 -9.86 -1.73
N LEU A 51 -0.01 -9.49 -0.46
CA LEU A 51 0.22 -8.12 0.01
C LEU A 51 1.55 -7.93 0.77
N ASN A 52 2.50 -8.84 0.55
CA ASN A 52 3.84 -8.77 1.12
C ASN A 52 3.83 -8.62 2.66
N ASP A 53 2.99 -9.43 3.32
CA ASP A 53 2.87 -9.56 4.78
C ASP A 53 2.68 -8.23 5.52
N GLY A 54 1.83 -7.36 4.96
CA GLY A 54 1.51 -6.05 5.56
C GLY A 54 2.64 -5.00 5.44
N LEU A 55 3.76 -5.33 4.81
CA LEU A 55 4.89 -4.40 4.66
C LEU A 55 4.56 -3.18 3.79
N ILE A 56 3.65 -3.33 2.83
CA ILE A 56 3.19 -2.20 1.99
C ILE A 56 2.51 -1.14 2.87
N LYS A 57 1.54 -1.58 3.68
CA LYS A 57 0.83 -0.72 4.63
C LYS A 57 1.78 -0.09 5.63
N HIS A 58 2.69 -0.89 6.19
CA HIS A 58 3.69 -0.38 7.14
C HIS A 58 4.55 0.73 6.53
N ALA A 59 5.05 0.53 5.31
CA ALA A 59 5.86 1.53 4.62
C ALA A 59 5.08 2.82 4.35
N LEU A 60 3.82 2.74 3.89
CA LEU A 60 2.98 3.93 3.73
C LEU A 60 2.69 4.64 5.06
N ALA A 61 2.50 3.90 6.14
CA ALA A 61 2.32 4.48 7.48
C ALA A 61 3.57 5.25 7.92
N ARG A 62 4.77 4.72 7.67
CA ARG A 62 6.03 5.44 7.94
C ARG A 62 6.16 6.72 7.12
N CYS A 63 5.74 6.71 5.86
CA CYS A 63 5.66 7.94 5.07
C CYS A 63 4.72 8.96 5.72
N LEU A 64 3.54 8.53 6.19
CA LEU A 64 2.56 9.41 6.82
C LEU A 64 3.07 9.97 8.16
N GLU A 65 3.70 9.14 8.99
CA GLU A 65 4.32 9.55 10.25
C GLU A 65 5.39 10.63 10.03
N ASN A 66 6.22 10.51 8.98
CA ASN A 66 7.17 11.56 8.61
C ASN A 66 6.46 12.88 8.28
N LEU A 67 5.42 12.85 7.45
CA LEU A 67 4.67 14.06 7.07
C LEU A 67 3.89 14.67 8.25
N GLN A 68 3.57 13.87 9.26
CA GLN A 68 2.96 14.33 10.52
C GLN A 68 3.97 14.91 11.52
N GLY A 69 5.27 14.95 11.17
CA GLY A 69 6.31 15.56 11.99
C GLY A 69 6.89 14.63 13.06
N SER A 70 6.85 13.31 12.83
CA SER A 70 7.48 12.35 13.73
C SER A 70 8.98 12.65 13.94
N ALA A 71 9.42 12.62 15.20
CA ALA A 71 10.82 12.78 15.56
C ALA A 71 11.67 11.54 15.29
N SER A 72 11.04 10.39 15.02
CA SER A 72 11.71 9.09 14.81
C SER A 72 11.66 8.59 13.37
N VAL A 73 11.09 9.38 12.45
CA VAL A 73 11.05 9.05 11.02
C VAL A 73 11.73 10.17 10.26
N THR A 74 12.91 9.91 9.72
CA THR A 74 13.67 10.88 8.93
C THR A 74 13.10 11.03 7.52
N GLU A 75 13.54 12.06 6.81
CA GLU A 75 13.24 12.20 5.38
C GLU A 75 13.82 11.05 4.55
N GLN A 76 14.99 10.50 4.93
CA GLN A 76 15.55 9.33 4.28
C GLN A 76 14.65 8.10 4.48
N ASP A 77 14.10 7.92 5.68
CA ASP A 77 13.13 6.84 5.95
C ASP A 77 11.88 6.99 5.08
N PHE A 78 11.38 8.23 4.88
CA PHE A 78 10.27 8.50 3.97
C PHE A 78 10.58 8.00 2.55
N TRP A 79 11.73 8.38 1.98
CA TRP A 79 12.06 7.98 0.61
C TRP A 79 12.30 6.48 0.47
N ILE A 80 12.97 5.85 1.45
CA ILE A 80 13.16 4.39 1.48
C ILE A 80 11.81 3.67 1.53
N CYS A 81 10.91 4.12 2.42
CA CYS A 81 9.59 3.52 2.56
C CYS A 81 8.73 3.76 1.32
N TYR A 82 8.77 4.95 0.72
CA TYR A 82 8.02 5.27 -0.50
C TYR A 82 8.46 4.40 -1.69
N GLU A 83 9.76 4.28 -1.95
CA GLU A 83 10.29 3.45 -3.04
C GLU A 83 9.95 1.97 -2.82
N PHE A 84 10.12 1.47 -1.59
CA PHE A 84 9.74 0.11 -1.23
C PHE A 84 8.24 -0.12 -1.42
N ALA A 85 7.38 0.74 -0.87
CA ALA A 85 5.93 0.62 -0.99
C ALA A 85 5.49 0.63 -2.45
N THR A 86 6.10 1.48 -3.28
CA THR A 86 5.80 1.56 -4.71
C THR A 86 6.14 0.26 -5.43
N ALA A 87 7.34 -0.30 -5.19
CA ALA A 87 7.75 -1.56 -5.80
C ALA A 87 6.89 -2.74 -5.31
N ALA A 88 6.63 -2.81 -4.01
CA ALA A 88 5.85 -3.88 -3.41
C ALA A 88 4.37 -3.82 -3.83
N ALA A 89 3.76 -2.63 -3.91
CA ALA A 89 2.40 -2.45 -4.39
C ALA A 89 2.24 -2.89 -5.84
N LYS A 90 3.15 -2.52 -6.74
CA LYS A 90 3.14 -2.99 -8.14
C LYS A 90 3.26 -4.51 -8.26
N ASN A 91 4.09 -5.12 -7.41
CA ASN A 91 4.20 -6.58 -7.38
C ASN A 91 2.92 -7.23 -6.83
N ALA A 92 2.31 -6.65 -5.81
CA ALA A 92 1.04 -7.11 -5.26
C ALA A 92 -0.10 -7.03 -6.29
N GLU A 93 -0.20 -5.92 -7.03
CA GLU A 93 -1.15 -5.80 -8.16
C GLU A 93 -0.98 -6.94 -9.16
N ARG A 94 0.26 -7.23 -9.56
CA ARG A 94 0.57 -8.33 -10.49
C ARG A 94 0.13 -9.69 -9.92
N ILE A 95 0.43 -9.99 -8.66
CA ILE A 95 0.03 -11.26 -8.02
C ILE A 95 -1.50 -11.36 -7.96
N ILE A 96 -2.18 -10.30 -7.55
CA ILE A 96 -3.65 -10.28 -7.47
C ILE A 96 -4.27 -10.47 -8.86
N ASP A 97 -3.76 -9.80 -9.88
CA ASP A 97 -4.28 -9.91 -11.24
C ASP A 97 -4.00 -11.30 -11.88
N GLU A 98 -2.85 -11.91 -11.59
CA GLU A 98 -2.45 -13.21 -12.16
C GLU A 98 -3.08 -14.40 -11.41
N GLU A 99 -3.14 -14.34 -10.09
CA GLU A 99 -3.48 -15.50 -9.23
C GLU A 99 -4.88 -15.38 -8.61
N LEU A 100 -5.39 -14.16 -8.43
CA LEU A 100 -6.63 -13.88 -7.68
C LEU A 100 -7.68 -13.16 -8.52
N SER A 101 -7.62 -13.28 -9.84
CA SER A 101 -8.54 -12.60 -10.75
C SER A 101 -10.02 -12.91 -10.46
N HIS A 102 -10.32 -14.09 -9.92
CA HIS A 102 -11.66 -14.56 -9.53
C HIS A 102 -12.17 -14.00 -8.19
N VAL A 103 -11.29 -13.51 -7.31
CA VAL A 103 -11.67 -12.87 -6.04
C VAL A 103 -12.41 -11.58 -6.37
N GLY A 104 -13.68 -11.46 -5.97
CA GLY A 104 -14.55 -10.31 -6.30
C GLY A 104 -15.51 -10.51 -7.48
N SER A 105 -15.79 -11.75 -7.88
CA SER A 105 -16.94 -12.11 -8.74
C SER A 105 -18.22 -12.33 -7.93
#